data_AF-A0A2R5L1U4-F1
#
_entry.id   AF-A0A2R5L1U4-F1
#
_cell.length_a   1.000
_cell.length_b   1.000
_cell.length_c   1.000
_cell.angle_alpha   90.00
_cell.angle_beta   90.00
_cell.angle_gamma   90.00
#
_symmetry.space_group_name_H-M   'P 1'
#
loop_
_entity.id
_entity.type
_entity.pdbx_description
1 polymer ?
#
loop_
_entity_poly.entity_id
_entity_poly.type
_entity_poly.pdbx_seq_one_letter_code
_entity_poly.pdbx_strand_id
1 'polypeptide(L)'
;IIAPALLNKNACDQTSLDKLMVEQLDGTTNEYGSCKSKLGANAILAVSMALARAGAAAHKMPLYQYIARLAGTSERKFVLPCPAFNVINGGSHAGNKLAMQEFMILPVGASSFKEAVRIGVEVYHN
;
A
#
# COMPACT_ATOMS: atom_id res chain seq x y z
N ILE A 1 23.68 -2.20 -3.50
CA ILE A 1 23.57 -1.88 -2.06
C ILE A 1 22.54 -2.78 -1.37
N ILE A 2 21.25 -2.68 -1.72
CA ILE A 2 20.18 -3.43 -1.03
C ILE A 2 20.33 -4.95 -1.21
N ALA A 3 20.43 -5.46 -2.45
CA ALA A 3 20.48 -6.89 -2.72
C ALA A 3 21.55 -7.67 -1.92
N PRO A 4 22.85 -7.30 -1.94
CA PRO A 4 23.86 -8.04 -1.17
C PRO A 4 23.62 -8.00 0.35
N ALA A 5 23.00 -6.94 0.86
CA ALA A 5 22.66 -6.82 2.28
C ALA A 5 21.47 -7.71 2.68
N LEU A 6 20.65 -8.18 1.73
CA LEU A 6 19.49 -9.04 1.98
C LEU A 6 19.75 -10.52 1.66
N LEU A 7 20.87 -10.86 1.03
CA LEU A 7 21.21 -12.25 0.73
C LEU A 7 21.23 -13.10 2.01
N ASN A 8 20.69 -14.32 1.89
CA ASN A 8 20.59 -15.31 2.96
C ASN A 8 19.78 -14.86 4.20
N LYS A 9 18.98 -13.79 4.09
CA LYS A 9 18.06 -13.39 5.15
C LYS A 9 16.68 -14.01 4.94
N ASN A 10 15.97 -14.23 6.04
CA ASN A 10 14.62 -14.75 6.03
C ASN A 10 13.63 -13.65 5.58
N ALA A 11 12.98 -13.84 4.44
CA ALA A 11 11.99 -12.90 3.92
C ALA A 11 10.75 -12.73 4.84
N CYS A 12 10.52 -13.65 5.78
CA CYS A 12 9.44 -13.52 6.75
C CYS A 12 9.72 -12.46 7.83
N ASP A 13 10.97 -12.01 8.00
CA ASP A 13 11.35 -11.05 9.04
C ASP A 13 11.14 -9.59 8.59
N GLN A 14 9.94 -9.29 8.09
CA GLN A 14 9.58 -8.03 7.41
C GLN A 14 10.09 -6.78 8.15
N THR A 15 9.72 -6.63 9.43
CA THR A 15 10.11 -5.47 10.25
C THR A 15 11.62 -5.31 10.36
N SER A 16 12.36 -6.42 10.50
CA SER A 16 13.82 -6.37 10.61
C SER A 16 14.47 -5.93 9.30
N LEU A 17 13.99 -6.45 8.17
CA LEU A 17 14.52 -6.11 6.85
C LEU A 17 14.18 -4.68 6.42
N ASP A 18 12.98 -4.20 6.74
CA ASP A 18 12.58 -2.81 6.50
C ASP A 18 13.45 -1.85 7.33
N LYS A 19 13.68 -2.15 8.61
CA LYS A 19 14.59 -1.37 9.46
C LYS A 19 16.03 -1.41 8.97
N LEU A 20 16.52 -2.56 8.53
CA LEU A 20 17.86 -2.66 7.93
C LEU A 20 17.99 -1.70 6.73
N MET A 21 17.00 -1.68 5.83
CA MET A 21 17.03 -0.78 4.67
C MET A 21 16.91 0.70 5.06
N VAL A 22 15.98 1.04 5.96
CA VAL A 22 15.66 2.44 6.31
C VAL A 22 16.71 3.04 7.26
N GLU A 23 17.08 2.34 8.31
CA GLU A 23 17.90 2.87 9.41
C GLU A 23 19.40 2.65 9.17
N GLN A 24 19.80 1.51 8.61
CA GLN A 24 21.22 1.14 8.49
C GLN A 24 21.81 1.37 7.10
N LEU A 25 21.09 0.97 6.04
CA LEU A 25 21.61 1.11 4.67
C LEU A 25 21.40 2.54 4.12
N ASP A 26 20.20 3.09 4.33
CA ASP A 26 19.88 4.46 3.96
C ASP A 26 20.34 5.45 5.03
N GLY A 27 19.75 5.38 6.23
CA GLY A 27 20.15 6.17 7.40
C GLY A 27 19.84 7.67 7.32
N THR A 28 19.16 8.15 6.25
CA THR A 28 18.86 9.58 6.10
C THR A 28 17.61 9.98 6.87
N THR A 29 17.71 11.11 7.58
CA THR A 29 16.63 11.66 8.41
C THR A 29 16.42 13.14 8.12
N ASN A 30 15.21 13.62 8.41
CA ASN A 30 14.87 15.03 8.57
C ASN A 30 14.23 15.25 9.95
N GLU A 31 13.72 16.45 10.22
CA GLU A 31 13.07 16.81 11.48
C GLU A 31 11.79 15.99 11.80
N TYR A 32 11.26 15.23 10.83
CA TYR A 32 10.09 14.37 10.97
C TYR A 32 10.42 12.86 10.95
N GLY A 33 11.70 12.49 10.87
CA GLY A 33 12.16 11.09 10.88
C GLY A 33 12.85 10.65 9.58
N SER A 34 12.83 9.35 9.29
CA SER A 34 13.60 8.78 8.17
C SER A 34 13.07 9.20 6.79
N CYS A 35 13.85 9.99 6.05
CA CYS A 35 13.46 10.56 4.76
C CYS A 35 13.83 9.68 3.55
N LYS A 36 14.70 8.68 3.73
CA LYS A 36 15.00 7.63 2.73
C LYS A 36 15.60 8.21 1.42
N SER A 37 16.33 9.32 1.52
CA SER A 37 16.79 10.12 0.38
C SER A 37 18.03 9.55 -0.30
N LYS A 38 18.84 8.74 0.40
CA LYS A 38 20.08 8.16 -0.16
C LYS A 38 19.82 6.96 -1.06
N LEU A 39 18.95 6.05 -0.65
CA LEU A 39 18.56 4.87 -1.43
C LEU A 39 17.31 5.12 -2.28
N GLY A 40 16.48 6.09 -1.88
CA GLY A 40 15.20 6.37 -2.49
C GLY A 40 14.06 5.55 -1.87
N ALA A 41 13.00 6.23 -1.44
CA ALA A 41 11.82 5.59 -0.87
C ALA A 41 11.17 4.59 -1.84
N ASN A 42 11.23 4.85 -3.14
CA ASN A 42 10.75 3.96 -4.20
C ASN A 42 11.52 2.64 -4.25
N ALA A 43 12.85 2.67 -4.14
CA ALA A 43 13.68 1.46 -4.13
C ALA A 43 13.44 0.62 -2.88
N ILE A 44 13.39 1.25 -1.70
CA ILE A 44 13.11 0.58 -0.43
C ILE A 44 11.71 -0.04 -0.46
N LEU A 45 10.69 0.71 -0.87
CA LEU A 45 9.31 0.24 -0.90
C LEU A 45 9.13 -0.96 -1.87
N ALA A 46 9.74 -0.89 -3.06
CA ALA A 46 9.67 -1.98 -4.03
C ALA A 46 10.23 -3.29 -3.45
N VAL A 47 11.37 -3.22 -2.76
CA VAL A 47 11.98 -4.39 -2.12
C VAL A 47 11.16 -4.86 -0.93
N SER A 48 10.67 -3.94 -0.09
CA SER A 48 9.79 -4.24 1.05
C SER A 48 8.53 -5.02 0.63
N MET A 49 7.87 -4.58 -0.45
CA MET A 49 6.69 -5.26 -1.01
C MET A 49 7.02 -6.64 -1.60
N ALA A 50 8.21 -6.78 -2.22
CA ALA A 50 8.67 -8.06 -2.74
C ALA A 50 8.94 -9.08 -1.61
N LEU A 51 9.55 -8.62 -0.51
CA LEU A 51 9.75 -9.42 0.70
C LEU A 51 8.41 -9.85 1.31
N ALA A 52 7.43 -8.95 1.38
CA ALA A 52 6.10 -9.29 1.89
C ALA A 52 5.42 -10.40 1.06
N ARG A 53 5.54 -10.33 -0.27
CA ARG A 53 5.04 -11.39 -1.17
C ARG A 53 5.79 -12.70 -1.00
N ALA A 54 7.12 -12.65 -0.85
CA ALA A 54 7.94 -13.84 -0.60
C ALA A 54 7.61 -14.50 0.75
N GLY A 55 7.40 -13.70 1.80
CA GLY A 55 6.95 -14.19 3.11
C GLY A 55 5.56 -14.83 3.05
N ALA A 56 4.62 -14.22 2.34
CA ALA A 56 3.29 -14.80 2.11
C ALA A 56 3.39 -16.15 1.37
N ALA A 57 4.23 -16.23 0.33
CA ALA A 57 4.47 -17.46 -0.43
C ALA A 57 5.14 -18.56 0.43
N ALA A 58 6.12 -18.19 1.26
CA ALA A 58 6.78 -19.12 2.20
C ALA A 58 5.79 -19.71 3.21
N HIS A 59 4.80 -18.92 3.64
CA HIS A 59 3.71 -19.36 4.50
C HIS A 59 2.52 -19.99 3.76
N LYS A 60 2.58 -20.12 2.42
CA LYS A 60 1.51 -20.66 1.57
C LYS A 60 0.15 -20.01 1.80
N MET A 61 0.14 -18.68 2.02
CA MET A 61 -1.08 -17.91 2.24
C MET A 61 -1.19 -16.75 1.25
N PRO A 62 -2.41 -16.30 0.92
CA PRO A 62 -2.62 -15.05 0.21
C PRO A 62 -1.98 -13.84 0.92
N LEU A 63 -1.50 -12.87 0.14
CA LEU A 63 -0.83 -11.67 0.64
C LEU A 63 -1.66 -10.90 1.68
N TYR A 64 -2.98 -10.79 1.50
CA TYR A 64 -3.83 -10.05 2.44
C TYR A 64 -3.86 -10.70 3.84
N GLN A 65 -3.78 -12.04 3.92
CA GLN A 65 -3.70 -12.76 5.20
C GLN A 65 -2.33 -12.54 5.85
N TYR A 66 -1.26 -12.60 5.04
CA TYR A 66 0.10 -12.35 5.52
C TYR A 66 0.25 -10.93 6.08
N ILE A 67 -0.31 -9.92 5.40
CA ILE A 67 -0.33 -8.53 5.89
C ILE A 67 -1.12 -8.43 7.20
N ALA A 68 -2.29 -9.08 7.33
CA ALA A 68 -3.05 -9.07 8.57
C ALA A 68 -2.27 -9.69 9.75
N ARG A 69 -1.53 -10.78 9.47
CA ARG A 69 -0.64 -11.40 10.44
C ARG A 69 0.50 -10.47 10.86
N LEU A 70 1.16 -9.79 9.92
CA LEU A 70 2.19 -8.78 10.21
C LEU A 70 1.64 -7.62 11.05
N ALA A 71 0.39 -7.22 10.81
CA ALA A 71 -0.31 -6.18 11.55
C ALA A 71 -0.85 -6.64 12.92
N GLY A 72 -0.63 -7.91 13.31
CA GLY A 72 -1.15 -8.46 14.56
C GLY A 72 -2.68 -8.52 14.64
N THR A 73 -3.37 -8.45 13.50
CA THR A 73 -4.84 -8.46 13.45
C THR A 73 -5.35 -9.90 13.40
N SER A 74 -6.43 -10.20 14.12
CA SER A 74 -6.97 -11.57 14.13
C SER A 74 -7.51 -11.97 12.76
N GLU A 75 -7.12 -13.16 12.27
CA GLU A 75 -7.54 -13.70 10.96
C GLU A 75 -9.03 -14.09 10.90
N ARG A 76 -9.79 -13.91 11.99
CA ARG A 76 -11.14 -14.50 12.12
C ARG A 76 -12.20 -13.83 11.24
N LYS A 77 -12.06 -12.53 10.94
CA LYS A 77 -12.95 -11.80 10.02
C LYS A 77 -12.22 -10.66 9.31
N PHE A 78 -12.05 -10.78 8.00
CA PHE A 78 -11.57 -9.70 7.15
C PHE A 78 -12.71 -8.72 6.84
N VAL A 79 -12.36 -7.44 6.70
CA VAL A 79 -13.29 -6.37 6.30
C VAL A 79 -12.92 -5.94 4.89
N LEU A 80 -13.90 -5.95 3.98
CA LEU A 80 -13.74 -5.33 2.66
C LEU A 80 -14.03 -3.82 2.77
N PRO A 81 -13.20 -2.95 2.18
CA PRO A 81 -13.36 -1.51 2.28
C PRO A 81 -14.54 -1.00 1.44
N CYS A 82 -15.11 0.15 1.81
CA CYS A 82 -15.95 0.92 0.89
C CYS A 82 -15.03 1.58 -0.15
N PRO A 83 -15.18 1.30 -1.45
CA PRO A 83 -14.34 1.92 -2.47
C PRO A 83 -14.68 3.41 -2.65
N ALA A 84 -13.65 4.24 -2.82
CA ALA A 84 -13.78 5.64 -3.23
C ALA A 84 -13.41 5.76 -4.71
N PHE A 85 -14.39 6.03 -5.56
CA PHE A 85 -14.19 6.17 -7.00
C PHE A 85 -13.99 7.63 -7.35
N ASN A 86 -12.82 7.99 -7.87
CA ASN A 86 -12.57 9.32 -8.40
C ASN A 86 -13.34 9.51 -9.72
N VAL A 87 -14.16 10.57 -9.80
CA VAL A 87 -15.05 10.82 -10.95
C VAL A 87 -14.79 12.15 -11.66
N ILE A 88 -14.35 13.18 -10.95
CA ILE A 88 -14.04 14.50 -11.54
C ILE A 88 -12.70 15.00 -10.99
N ASN A 89 -11.83 15.43 -11.90
CA ASN A 89 -10.54 16.01 -11.59
C ASN A 89 -10.54 17.54 -11.77
N GLY A 90 -9.82 18.23 -10.90
CA GLY A 90 -9.48 19.64 -10.96
C GLY A 90 -8.07 19.90 -10.43
N GLY A 91 -7.78 21.14 -10.07
CA GLY A 91 -6.50 21.56 -9.50
C GLY A 91 -5.31 21.16 -10.39
N SER A 92 -4.24 20.67 -9.78
CA SER A 92 -3.03 20.25 -10.51
C SER A 92 -3.23 19.02 -11.41
N HIS A 93 -4.35 18.31 -11.27
CA HIS A 93 -4.68 17.14 -12.10
C HIS A 93 -5.42 17.52 -13.39
N ALA A 94 -5.85 18.79 -13.56
CA ALA A 94 -6.56 19.22 -14.76
C ALA A 94 -6.33 20.69 -15.11
N GLY A 95 -6.23 21.01 -16.41
CA GLY A 95 -6.13 22.39 -16.90
C GLY A 95 -7.44 23.19 -16.91
N ASN A 96 -8.43 22.78 -16.10
CA ASN A 96 -9.74 23.43 -16.03
C ASN A 96 -9.79 24.46 -14.89
N LYS A 97 -10.92 25.17 -14.73
CA LYS A 97 -11.09 26.20 -13.70
C LYS A 97 -11.43 25.64 -12.30
N LEU A 98 -11.59 24.32 -12.18
CA LEU A 98 -12.02 23.70 -10.93
C LEU A 98 -10.84 23.65 -9.97
N ALA A 99 -10.93 24.36 -8.84
CA ALA A 99 -9.81 24.46 -7.90
C ALA A 99 -9.58 23.17 -7.09
N MET A 100 -10.66 22.44 -6.78
CA MET A 100 -10.60 21.21 -5.99
C MET A 100 -10.03 20.06 -6.83
N GLN A 101 -9.11 19.29 -6.25
CA GLN A 101 -8.30 18.32 -7.01
C GLN A 101 -9.10 17.09 -7.46
N GLU A 102 -9.90 16.49 -6.58
CA GLU A 102 -10.61 15.23 -6.83
C GLU A 102 -12.00 15.28 -6.18
N PHE A 103 -13.01 14.82 -6.92
CA PHE A 103 -14.35 14.55 -6.41
C PHE A 103 -14.62 13.07 -6.55
N MET A 104 -14.98 12.43 -5.45
CA MET A 104 -15.18 10.99 -5.39
C MET A 104 -16.61 10.63 -5.01
N ILE A 105 -17.06 9.47 -5.49
CA ILE A 105 -18.31 8.84 -5.03
C ILE A 105 -17.98 7.60 -4.20
N LEU A 106 -18.73 7.40 -3.12
CA LEU A 106 -18.58 6.28 -2.20
C LEU A 106 -19.94 5.58 -2.03
N PRO A 107 -20.10 4.32 -2.47
CA PRO A 107 -21.36 3.58 -2.39
C PRO A 107 -21.56 2.98 -0.98
N VAL A 108 -21.72 3.82 0.03
CA VAL A 108 -21.81 3.41 1.45
C VAL A 108 -23.02 2.53 1.78
N GLY A 109 -24.03 2.48 0.90
CA GLY A 109 -25.22 1.64 1.04
C GLY A 109 -25.12 0.25 0.41
N ALA A 110 -23.98 -0.10 -0.23
CA ALA A 110 -23.81 -1.41 -0.86
C ALA A 110 -23.71 -2.54 0.16
N SER A 111 -24.30 -3.70 -0.14
CA SER A 111 -24.29 -4.88 0.73
C SER A 111 -23.02 -5.72 0.60
N SER A 112 -22.21 -5.47 -0.43
CA SER A 112 -20.93 -6.14 -0.67
C SER A 112 -19.97 -5.28 -1.49
N PHE A 113 -18.67 -5.59 -1.46
CA PHE A 113 -17.68 -4.93 -2.32
C PHE A 113 -18.01 -5.09 -3.81
N LYS A 114 -18.51 -6.27 -4.21
CA LYS A 114 -18.94 -6.53 -5.60
C LYS A 114 -20.06 -5.58 -6.03
N GLU A 115 -21.04 -5.37 -5.15
CA GLU A 115 -22.13 -4.43 -5.41
C GLU A 115 -21.64 -2.98 -5.40
N ALA A 116 -20.75 -2.62 -4.48
CA ALA A 116 -20.13 -1.30 -4.42
C ALA A 116 -19.42 -0.95 -5.73
N VAL A 117 -18.66 -1.90 -6.30
CA VAL A 117 -18.03 -1.75 -7.62
C VAL A 117 -19.06 -1.59 -8.73
N ARG A 118 -20.12 -2.41 -8.75
CA ARG A 118 -21.21 -2.27 -9.73
C ARG A 118 -21.82 -0.86 -9.70
N ILE A 119 -22.21 -0.38 -8.52
CA ILE A 119 -22.81 0.96 -8.34
C ILE A 119 -21.83 2.04 -8.81
N GLY A 120 -20.55 1.97 -8.41
CA GLY A 120 -19.54 2.94 -8.84
C GLY A 120 -19.36 2.99 -10.36
N VAL A 121 -19.33 1.83 -11.01
CA VAL A 121 -19.21 1.72 -12.48
C VAL A 121 -20.46 2.24 -13.19
N GLU A 122 -21.66 1.92 -12.67
CA GLU A 122 -22.93 2.41 -13.24
C GLU A 122 -23.05 3.94 -13.15
N VAL A 123 -22.66 4.55 -12.02
CA VAL A 123 -22.63 6.01 -11.85
C VAL A 123 -21.55 6.68 -12.71
N TYR A 124 -20.44 5.99 -12.98
CA TYR A 124 -19.37 6.56 -13.80
C TYR A 124 -19.74 6.65 -15.29
N HIS A 125 -20.50 5.68 -15.81
CA HIS A 125 -20.78 5.57 -17.26
C HIS A 125 -22.15 6.06 -17.71
N ASN A 126 -23.14 6.17 -16.80
CA ASN A 126 -24.51 6.58 -17.11
C ASN A 126 -24.84 7.93 -16.46
#